data_AF-A0A0M0JFJ9-F1
#
_entry.id   AF-A0A0M0JFJ9-F1
#
_cell.length_a   1.000
_cell.length_b   1.000
_cell.length_c   1.000
_cell.angle_alpha   90.00
_cell.angle_beta   90.00
_cell.angle_gamma   90.00
#
_symmetry.space_group_name_H-M   'P 1'
#
loop_
_entity.id
_entity.type
_entity.pdbx_description
1 polymer ?
#
loop_
_entity_poly.entity_id
_entity_poly.type
_entity_poly.pdbx_seq_one_letter_code
_entity_poly.pdbx_strand_id
1 'polypeptide(L)'
;MRELLRAEKRQRLSQLASLDVKEKRAMAEAVFGCCNDEHRPRVASTIGAILMGDVSSLVLDQALDINVPPALEQLGKLAELRVLDLTRNRLGAVPEYLGSVHSLQILMLYDCGLTELPASLGRLRGLRKLELGDNRLTRLPDSFAELHGLRDLGLFNNQLTILPRWVAHLPKLFVFYGDANPWQVPPWSVVKSVSSDSGKDLAPLRRYFEAVERHGATTSRRAKMVLVGTGKAGKSSTLRGMKYGEPRPFGDDERTVQLDIWTLALGEPPAPGAEEDMRIVLSAWDFAGQPEYAAGQQQYLIKGALYLLLVPAHRATDEEVDEVLFRWLDALQAKAPVDLAR
;
A
#
# COMPACT_ATOMS: atom_id res chain seq x y z
N MET A 1 -35.55 40.32 9.86
CA MET A 1 -35.90 38.87 9.81
C MET A 1 -34.70 37.97 9.47
N ARG A 2 -34.07 38.06 8.28
CA ARG A 2 -32.94 37.19 7.88
C ARG A 2 -31.67 37.36 8.74
N GLU A 3 -31.40 38.57 9.22
CA GLU A 3 -30.27 38.82 10.13
C GLU A 3 -30.54 38.37 11.57
N LEU A 4 -31.78 38.56 12.05
CA LEU A 4 -32.25 38.01 13.32
C LEU A 4 -32.20 36.47 13.33
N LEU A 5 -32.61 35.81 12.24
CA LEU A 5 -32.51 34.36 12.09
C LEU A 5 -31.04 33.87 12.03
N ARG A 6 -30.13 34.68 11.47
CA ARG A 6 -28.68 34.38 11.44
C ARG A 6 -28.03 34.63 12.80
N ALA A 7 -28.45 35.65 13.52
CA ALA A 7 -27.99 35.96 14.87
C ALA A 7 -28.48 34.90 15.86
N GLU A 8 -29.76 34.51 15.81
CA GLU A 8 -30.31 33.39 16.60
C GLU A 8 -29.69 32.05 16.22
N LYS A 9 -29.40 31.81 14.94
CA LYS A 9 -28.67 30.58 14.53
C LYS A 9 -27.23 30.60 15.02
N ARG A 10 -26.53 31.75 15.00
CA ARG A 10 -25.19 31.92 15.60
C ARG A 10 -25.21 31.78 17.12
N GLN A 11 -26.24 32.32 17.77
CA GLN A 11 -26.43 32.25 19.22
C GLN A 11 -26.83 30.84 19.68
N ARG A 12 -27.65 30.13 18.89
CA ARG A 12 -27.95 28.70 19.09
C ARG A 12 -26.74 27.81 18.80
N LEU A 13 -25.94 28.11 17.78
CA LEU A 13 -24.66 27.42 17.51
C LEU A 13 -23.63 27.67 18.61
N SER A 14 -23.56 28.89 19.17
CA SER A 14 -22.70 29.19 20.32
C SER A 14 -23.21 28.57 21.63
N GLN A 15 -24.51 28.28 21.73
CA GLN A 15 -25.12 27.62 22.90
C GLN A 15 -25.12 26.08 22.80
N LEU A 16 -24.80 25.48 21.64
CA LEU A 16 -24.85 24.02 21.42
C LEU A 16 -23.49 23.31 21.34
N ALA A 17 -22.37 23.96 21.61
CA ALA A 17 -21.06 23.41 21.21
C ALA A 17 -19.82 23.79 22.04
N SER A 18 -19.96 24.45 23.19
CA SER A 18 -18.81 24.61 24.08
C SER A 18 -18.84 23.52 25.13
N LEU A 19 -17.81 22.66 25.14
CA LEU A 19 -17.51 21.86 26.32
C LEU A 19 -17.51 22.76 27.57
N ASP A 20 -18.12 22.30 28.65
CA ASP A 20 -18.07 23.04 29.90
C ASP A 20 -16.62 23.04 30.45
N VAL A 21 -16.36 23.89 31.45
CA VAL A 21 -15.01 24.03 32.03
C VAL A 21 -14.50 22.71 32.62
N LYS A 22 -15.39 21.87 33.14
CA LYS A 22 -15.06 20.58 33.74
C LYS A 22 -14.69 19.57 32.66
N GLU A 23 -15.40 19.54 31.54
CA GLU A 23 -15.13 18.68 30.39
C GLU A 23 -13.83 19.07 29.67
N LYS A 24 -13.57 20.37 29.47
CA LYS A 24 -12.28 20.85 28.94
C LYS A 24 -11.12 20.44 29.84
N ARG A 25 -11.29 20.59 31.15
CA ARG A 25 -10.29 20.20 32.14
C ARG A 25 -10.06 18.69 32.16
N ALA A 26 -11.13 17.89 32.15
CA ALA A 26 -11.03 16.44 32.11
C ALA A 26 -10.32 15.95 30.83
N MET A 27 -10.59 16.57 29.69
CA MET A 27 -9.90 16.25 28.44
C MET A 27 -8.43 16.66 28.47
N ALA A 28 -8.11 17.85 29.00
CA ALA A 28 -6.72 18.28 29.18
C ALA A 28 -5.96 17.36 30.14
N GLU A 29 -6.57 16.95 31.25
CA GLU A 29 -6.00 16.01 32.22
C GLU A 29 -5.80 14.62 31.60
N ALA A 30 -6.73 14.15 30.78
CA ALA A 30 -6.60 12.87 30.09
C ALA A 30 -5.48 12.88 29.05
N VAL A 31 -5.41 13.94 28.25
CA VAL A 31 -4.31 14.15 27.30
C VAL A 31 -2.99 14.18 28.06
N PHE A 32 -2.90 14.99 29.13
CA PHE A 32 -1.70 15.07 29.96
C PHE A 32 -1.31 13.73 30.60
N GLY A 33 -2.29 12.96 31.09
CA GLY A 33 -2.07 11.68 31.76
C GLY A 33 -1.62 10.55 30.83
N CYS A 34 -1.82 10.67 29.52
CA CYS A 34 -1.39 9.68 28.53
C CYS A 34 -0.05 10.01 27.87
N CYS A 35 0.62 11.07 28.35
CA CYS A 35 1.89 11.55 27.82
C CYS A 35 3.03 11.31 28.84
N ASN A 36 4.09 10.65 28.40
CA ASN A 36 5.34 10.52 29.14
C ASN A 36 6.00 11.89 29.38
N ASP A 37 6.83 11.96 30.44
CA ASP A 37 7.51 13.19 30.86
C ASP A 37 8.32 13.85 29.75
N GLU A 38 8.89 13.06 28.84
CA GLU A 38 9.70 13.50 27.70
C GLU A 38 8.89 14.28 26.65
N HIS A 39 7.58 14.02 26.54
CA HIS A 39 6.70 14.62 25.53
C HIS A 39 5.81 15.76 26.08
N ARG A 40 5.81 15.99 27.39
CA ARG A 40 5.01 17.05 28.06
C ARG A 40 5.16 18.46 27.45
N PRO A 41 6.34 18.93 27.03
CA PRO A 41 6.47 20.26 26.42
C PRO A 41 5.71 20.40 25.10
N ARG A 42 5.57 19.32 24.33
CA ARG A 42 4.85 19.31 23.04
C ARG A 42 3.33 19.34 23.22
N VAL A 43 2.86 18.74 24.31
CA VAL A 43 1.44 18.60 24.62
C VAL A 43 0.90 19.83 25.35
N ALA A 44 1.78 20.68 25.89
CA ALA A 44 1.42 21.92 26.58
C ALA A 44 0.62 22.90 25.70
N SER A 45 0.99 23.05 24.42
CA SER A 45 0.24 23.89 23.47
C SER A 45 -1.17 23.34 23.23
N THR A 46 -1.28 22.01 23.12
CA THR A 46 -2.54 21.28 22.95
C THR A 46 -3.44 21.39 24.18
N ILE A 47 -2.88 21.24 25.38
CA ILE A 47 -3.60 21.47 26.65
C ILE A 47 -4.08 22.92 26.73
N GLY A 48 -3.23 23.89 26.35
CA GLY A 48 -3.60 25.30 26.25
C GLY A 48 -4.78 25.53 25.31
N ALA A 49 -4.75 24.95 24.11
CA ALA A 49 -5.84 25.05 23.13
C ALA A 49 -7.16 24.47 23.66
N ILE A 50 -7.10 23.30 24.30
CA ILE A 50 -8.25 22.65 24.96
C ILE A 50 -8.85 23.56 26.03
N LEU A 51 -8.02 24.13 26.92
CA LEU A 51 -8.46 24.97 28.02
C LEU A 51 -9.00 26.33 27.54
N MET A 52 -8.37 26.93 26.53
CA MET A 52 -8.78 28.21 25.95
C MET A 52 -10.02 28.08 25.05
N GLY A 53 -10.41 26.86 24.65
CA GLY A 53 -11.61 26.59 23.86
C GLY A 53 -11.47 26.79 22.35
N ASP A 54 -10.26 27.07 21.85
CA ASP A 54 -9.94 27.04 20.42
C ASP A 54 -9.41 25.66 20.05
N VAL A 55 -10.31 24.69 19.94
CA VAL A 55 -9.95 23.31 19.59
C VAL A 55 -10.29 23.03 18.13
N SER A 56 -10.15 24.04 17.27
CA SER A 56 -10.34 23.86 15.83
C SER A 56 -9.30 22.90 15.22
N SER A 57 -8.13 22.81 15.87
CA SER A 57 -7.05 21.89 15.54
C SER A 57 -6.50 21.25 16.82
N LEU A 58 -6.43 19.92 16.84
CA LEU A 58 -5.85 19.14 17.92
C LEU A 58 -4.71 18.28 17.36
N VAL A 59 -3.48 18.59 17.78
CA VAL A 59 -2.27 17.88 17.33
C VAL A 59 -1.65 17.16 18.53
N LEU A 60 -1.57 15.84 18.42
CA LEU A 60 -1.05 14.91 19.43
C LEU A 60 0.01 13.99 18.81
N ASP A 61 0.80 14.51 17.86
CA ASP A 61 1.84 13.74 17.18
C ASP A 61 2.95 13.26 18.15
N GLN A 62 3.18 11.95 18.22
CA GLN A 62 4.08 11.29 19.19
C GLN A 62 3.79 11.68 20.64
N ALA A 63 2.54 11.93 20.99
CA ALA A 63 2.17 12.38 22.32
C ALA A 63 1.67 11.25 23.23
N LEU A 64 1.07 10.20 22.66
CA LEU A 64 0.31 9.19 23.39
C LEU A 64 1.10 7.87 23.48
N ASP A 65 1.30 7.42 24.71
CA ASP A 65 2.00 6.15 25.00
C ASP A 65 1.08 4.92 24.95
N ILE A 66 -0.23 5.15 24.93
CA ILE A 66 -1.29 4.14 24.91
C ILE A 66 -2.36 4.52 23.86
N ASN A 67 -3.33 3.64 23.64
CA ASN A 67 -4.52 3.90 22.79
C ASN A 67 -5.13 5.28 23.08
N VAL A 68 -5.88 5.82 22.10
CA VAL A 68 -6.66 7.06 22.28
C VAL A 68 -7.48 6.93 23.57
N PRO A 69 -7.21 7.71 24.63
CA PRO A 69 -7.82 7.48 25.93
C PRO A 69 -9.34 7.64 25.85
N PRO A 70 -10.13 6.81 26.56
CA PRO A 70 -11.60 6.91 26.56
C PRO A 70 -12.11 8.30 26.90
N ALA A 71 -11.37 9.08 27.69
CA ALA A 71 -11.71 10.46 28.01
C ALA A 71 -11.71 11.42 26.81
N LEU A 72 -11.12 11.03 25.66
CA LEU A 72 -11.28 11.73 24.37
C LEU A 72 -12.62 11.42 23.68
N GLU A 73 -13.53 10.65 24.29
CA GLU A 73 -14.92 10.55 23.83
C GLU A 73 -15.59 11.93 23.73
N GLN A 74 -15.17 12.87 24.60
CA GLN A 74 -15.66 14.25 24.58
C GLN A 74 -15.30 15.01 23.30
N LEU A 75 -14.36 14.50 22.48
CA LEU A 75 -14.09 15.06 21.14
C LEU A 75 -15.36 15.07 20.27
N GLY A 76 -16.27 14.11 20.46
CA GLY A 76 -17.56 14.07 19.77
C GLY A 76 -18.45 15.29 20.00
N LYS A 77 -18.22 16.05 21.08
CA LYS A 77 -18.96 17.27 21.41
C LYS A 77 -18.31 18.54 20.86
N LEU A 78 -17.08 18.47 20.35
CA LEU A 78 -16.36 19.62 19.80
C LEU A 78 -16.87 19.96 18.39
N ALA A 79 -17.89 20.81 18.29
CA ALA A 79 -18.50 21.12 16.99
C ALA A 79 -17.59 21.92 16.04
N GLU A 80 -16.48 22.48 16.52
CA GLU A 80 -15.53 23.24 15.70
C GLU A 80 -14.22 22.49 15.40
N LEU A 81 -14.03 21.26 15.92
CA LEU A 81 -12.81 20.49 15.66
C LEU A 81 -12.75 20.07 14.20
N ARG A 82 -11.79 20.62 13.46
CA ARG A 82 -11.59 20.40 12.00
C ARG A 82 -10.37 19.58 11.70
N VAL A 83 -9.33 19.66 12.52
CA VAL A 83 -8.08 18.93 12.32
C VAL A 83 -7.79 18.10 13.56
N LEU A 84 -7.63 16.79 13.38
CA LEU A 84 -7.18 15.88 14.41
C LEU A 84 -5.96 15.14 13.87
N ASP A 85 -4.82 15.38 14.49
CA ASP A 85 -3.57 14.72 14.17
C ASP A 85 -3.14 13.85 15.35
N LEU A 86 -3.17 12.53 15.13
CA LEU A 86 -2.76 11.51 16.08
C LEU A 86 -1.55 10.73 15.56
N THR A 87 -0.80 11.31 14.63
CA THR A 87 0.35 10.68 13.96
C THR A 87 1.37 10.12 14.95
N ARG A 88 2.00 8.98 14.61
CA ARG A 88 3.11 8.34 15.35
C ARG A 88 2.78 8.02 16.82
N ASN A 89 1.52 7.71 17.11
CA ASN A 89 1.08 7.21 18.41
C ASN A 89 0.81 5.72 18.34
N ARG A 90 1.12 4.94 19.39
CA ARG A 90 0.88 3.49 19.38
C ARG A 90 -0.57 3.14 19.69
N LEU A 91 -1.48 3.52 18.80
CA LEU A 91 -2.92 3.45 19.05
C LEU A 91 -3.49 2.03 18.97
N GLY A 92 -2.95 1.18 18.10
CA GLY A 92 -3.45 -0.19 17.86
C GLY A 92 -4.82 -0.28 17.16
N ALA A 93 -5.79 0.54 17.59
CA ALA A 93 -7.11 0.70 17.03
C ALA A 93 -7.61 2.15 17.19
N VAL A 94 -8.52 2.55 16.31
CA VAL A 94 -9.22 3.84 16.41
C VAL A 94 -10.56 3.63 17.12
N PRO A 95 -10.92 4.43 18.13
CA PRO A 95 -12.21 4.27 18.82
C PRO A 95 -13.43 4.63 17.96
N GLU A 96 -14.54 3.91 18.16
CA GLU A 96 -15.81 4.12 17.47
C GLU A 96 -16.37 5.53 17.63
N TYR A 97 -16.16 6.19 18.78
CA TYR A 97 -16.69 7.53 19.02
C TYR A 97 -16.08 8.61 18.12
N LEU A 98 -14.90 8.40 17.50
CA LEU A 98 -14.35 9.39 16.57
C LEU A 98 -15.26 9.62 15.37
N GLY A 99 -16.10 8.65 15.00
CA GLY A 99 -17.15 8.83 13.99
C GLY A 99 -18.25 9.83 14.37
N SER A 100 -18.30 10.31 15.61
CA SER A 100 -19.24 11.35 16.06
C SER A 100 -18.71 12.77 15.91
N VAL A 101 -17.45 12.96 15.54
CA VAL A 101 -16.81 14.28 15.35
C VAL A 101 -17.14 14.82 13.94
N HIS A 102 -18.42 15.09 13.67
CA HIS A 102 -18.92 15.40 12.33
C HIS A 102 -18.31 16.66 11.68
N SER A 103 -17.70 17.54 12.48
CA SER A 103 -17.00 18.75 12.04
C SER A 103 -15.62 18.48 11.41
N LEU A 104 -15.08 17.27 11.60
CA LEU A 104 -13.71 16.93 11.21
C LEU A 104 -13.52 16.99 9.69
N GLN A 105 -12.46 17.66 9.27
CA GLN A 105 -12.07 17.84 7.87
C GLN A 105 -10.75 17.14 7.56
N ILE A 106 -9.84 17.04 8.53
CA ILE A 106 -8.53 16.40 8.38
C ILE A 106 -8.34 15.44 9.55
N LEU A 107 -8.08 14.18 9.22
CA LEU A 107 -7.71 13.14 10.18
C LEU A 107 -6.37 12.55 9.77
N MET A 108 -5.38 12.67 10.63
CA MET A 108 -4.04 12.10 10.42
C MET A 108 -3.78 10.99 11.44
N LEU A 109 -3.55 9.79 10.92
CA LEU A 109 -3.34 8.55 11.64
C LEU A 109 -2.11 7.81 11.08
N TYR A 110 -1.12 8.56 10.60
CA TYR A 110 0.13 8.02 10.06
C TYR A 110 0.91 7.30 11.17
N ASP A 111 1.49 6.12 10.87
CA ASP A 111 2.32 5.34 11.80
C ASP A 111 1.67 5.13 13.17
N CYS A 112 0.42 4.66 13.19
CA CYS A 112 -0.35 4.48 14.42
C CYS A 112 -0.43 3.02 14.91
N GLY A 113 0.25 2.10 14.21
CA GLY A 113 0.17 0.66 14.47
C GLY A 113 -1.23 0.06 14.28
N LEU A 114 -2.10 0.72 13.50
CA LEU A 114 -3.49 0.31 13.31
C LEU A 114 -3.59 -0.99 12.53
N THR A 115 -4.43 -1.91 13.01
CA THR A 115 -4.74 -3.18 12.33
C THR A 115 -6.12 -3.19 11.69
N GLU A 116 -7.04 -2.37 12.21
CA GLU A 116 -8.37 -2.17 11.69
C GLU A 116 -8.86 -0.73 11.92
N LEU A 117 -9.96 -0.38 11.24
CA LEU A 117 -10.64 0.90 11.36
C LEU A 117 -12.12 0.68 11.70
N PRO A 118 -12.69 1.46 12.64
CA PRO A 118 -14.10 1.37 12.98
C PRO A 118 -14.97 1.85 11.83
N ALA A 119 -16.13 1.20 11.65
CA ALA A 119 -17.07 1.56 10.60
C ALA A 119 -17.67 2.96 10.82
N SER A 120 -17.69 3.46 12.07
CA SER A 120 -18.20 4.80 12.39
C SER A 120 -17.45 5.94 11.70
N LEU A 121 -16.18 5.78 11.32
CA LEU A 121 -15.44 6.83 10.62
C LEU A 121 -16.09 7.19 9.27
N GLY A 122 -16.85 6.29 8.65
CA GLY A 122 -17.66 6.58 7.46
C GLY A 122 -18.74 7.66 7.68
N ARG A 123 -19.09 7.98 8.93
CA ARG A 123 -20.04 9.06 9.29
C ARG A 123 -19.42 10.45 9.16
N LEU A 124 -18.10 10.56 9.02
CA LEU A 124 -17.36 11.82 8.87
C LEU A 124 -17.52 12.41 7.47
N ARG A 125 -18.75 12.72 7.05
CA ARG A 125 -19.10 13.19 5.70
C ARG A 125 -18.41 14.52 5.31
N GLY A 126 -17.95 15.28 6.30
CA GLY A 126 -17.17 16.51 6.11
C GLY A 126 -15.68 16.29 5.89
N LEU A 127 -15.18 15.07 6.06
CA LEU A 127 -13.76 14.72 5.97
C LEU A 127 -13.25 14.95 4.55
N ARG A 128 -12.13 15.66 4.44
CA ARG A 128 -11.47 16.03 3.18
C ARG A 128 -10.13 15.34 3.03
N LYS A 129 -9.41 15.09 4.12
CA LYS A 129 -8.14 14.39 4.13
C LYS A 129 -8.14 13.30 5.19
N LEU A 130 -7.77 12.10 4.77
CA LEU A 130 -7.56 10.95 5.63
C LEU A 130 -6.19 10.34 5.33
N GLU A 131 -5.30 10.39 6.31
CA GLU A 131 -3.95 9.82 6.19
C GLU A 131 -3.81 8.59 7.09
N LEU A 132 -3.56 7.44 6.48
CA LEU A 132 -3.45 6.13 7.13
C LEU A 132 -2.14 5.41 6.76
N GLY A 133 -1.17 6.12 6.17
CA GLY A 133 0.11 5.54 5.81
C GLY A 133 0.86 4.91 6.99
N ASP A 134 1.75 3.95 6.69
CA ASP A 134 2.60 3.26 7.67
C ASP A 134 1.82 2.55 8.80
N ASN A 135 0.70 1.90 8.46
CA ASN A 135 -0.06 1.07 9.40
C ASN A 135 -0.01 -0.41 8.99
N ARG A 136 -0.82 -1.26 9.64
CA ARG A 136 -0.92 -2.70 9.39
C ARG A 136 -2.32 -3.09 8.93
N LEU A 137 -3.01 -2.17 8.23
CA LEU A 137 -4.38 -2.38 7.78
C LEU A 137 -4.44 -3.46 6.71
N THR A 138 -5.35 -4.40 6.88
CA THR A 138 -5.62 -5.48 5.90
C THR A 138 -6.88 -5.24 5.06
N ARG A 139 -7.77 -4.36 5.53
CA ARG A 139 -9.01 -3.96 4.87
C ARG A 139 -9.41 -2.52 5.22
N LEU A 140 -10.24 -1.92 4.36
CA LEU A 140 -10.92 -0.66 4.66
C LEU A 140 -12.42 -0.93 4.91
N PRO A 141 -13.08 -0.19 5.82
CA PRO A 141 -14.51 -0.35 6.04
C PRO A 141 -15.35 0.07 4.82
N ASP A 142 -16.39 -0.68 4.50
CA ASP A 142 -17.33 -0.33 3.42
C ASP A 142 -18.06 0.99 3.67
N SER A 143 -18.22 1.38 4.94
CA SER A 143 -18.83 2.66 5.31
C SER A 143 -18.04 3.87 4.81
N PHE A 144 -16.78 3.72 4.40
CA PHE A 144 -15.98 4.82 3.85
C PHE A 144 -16.49 5.26 2.47
N ALA A 145 -17.34 4.47 1.82
CA ALA A 145 -18.11 4.89 0.65
C ALA A 145 -18.96 6.15 0.90
N GLU A 146 -19.29 6.46 2.16
CA GLU A 146 -20.07 7.64 2.57
C GLU A 146 -19.22 8.92 2.72
N LEU A 147 -17.89 8.83 2.56
CA LEU A 147 -16.98 9.97 2.67
C LEU A 147 -16.98 10.82 1.39
N HIS A 148 -18.16 11.30 0.96
CA HIS A 148 -18.38 12.10 -0.25
C HIS A 148 -17.57 13.41 -0.30
N GLY A 149 -17.06 13.86 0.85
CA GLY A 149 -16.20 15.03 1.00
C GLY A 149 -14.71 14.77 0.73
N LEU A 150 -14.28 13.50 0.71
CA LEU A 150 -12.88 13.12 0.74
C LEU A 150 -12.17 13.51 -0.55
N ARG A 151 -11.02 14.18 -0.40
CA ARG A 151 -10.17 14.70 -1.46
C ARG A 151 -8.82 14.01 -1.48
N ASP A 152 -8.29 13.74 -0.29
CA ASP A 152 -6.98 13.16 -0.11
C ASP A 152 -7.09 11.90 0.73
N LEU A 153 -6.64 10.77 0.18
CA LEU A 153 -6.62 9.47 0.85
C LEU A 153 -5.22 8.86 0.78
N GLY A 154 -4.52 8.81 1.91
CA GLY A 154 -3.24 8.13 2.05
C GLY A 154 -3.40 6.76 2.69
N LEU A 155 -2.94 5.72 2.00
CA LEU A 155 -2.99 4.31 2.41
C LEU A 155 -1.63 3.61 2.27
N PHE A 156 -0.58 4.35 1.93
CA PHE A 156 0.69 3.75 1.55
C PHE A 156 1.29 2.93 2.70
N ASN A 157 2.08 1.92 2.36
CA ASN A 157 2.77 1.05 3.34
C ASN A 157 1.81 0.45 4.38
N ASN A 158 0.85 -0.32 3.89
CA ASN A 158 -0.08 -1.12 4.67
C ASN A 158 -0.07 -2.57 4.17
N GLN A 159 -1.00 -3.40 4.63
CA GLN A 159 -1.15 -4.81 4.23
C GLN A 159 -2.42 -5.03 3.41
N LEU A 160 -2.89 -3.99 2.69
CA LEU A 160 -4.12 -4.04 1.92
C LEU A 160 -3.92 -4.89 0.66
N THR A 161 -4.74 -5.93 0.52
CA THR A 161 -4.78 -6.77 -0.69
C THR A 161 -5.90 -6.37 -1.64
N ILE A 162 -6.95 -5.73 -1.12
CA ILE A 162 -8.13 -5.33 -1.89
C ILE A 162 -8.37 -3.82 -1.68
N LEU A 163 -8.37 -3.07 -2.77
CA LEU A 163 -8.87 -1.70 -2.82
C LEU A 163 -10.37 -1.75 -3.11
N PRO A 164 -11.24 -1.28 -2.21
CA PRO A 164 -12.68 -1.33 -2.45
C PRO A 164 -13.11 -0.48 -3.64
N ARG A 165 -14.13 -0.94 -4.38
CA ARG A 165 -14.65 -0.25 -5.56
C ARG A 165 -15.14 1.17 -5.30
N TRP A 166 -15.55 1.47 -4.07
CA TRP A 166 -16.03 2.80 -3.71
C TRP A 166 -14.94 3.87 -3.85
N VAL A 167 -13.65 3.52 -3.73
CA VAL A 167 -12.54 4.46 -3.94
C VAL A 167 -12.59 5.08 -5.35
N ALA A 168 -12.92 4.27 -6.36
CA ALA A 168 -13.02 4.71 -7.75
C ALA A 168 -14.21 5.65 -8.01
N HIS A 169 -15.18 5.67 -7.10
CA HIS A 169 -16.46 6.36 -7.21
C HIS A 169 -16.61 7.52 -6.21
N LEU A 170 -15.59 7.80 -5.40
CA LEU A 170 -15.60 8.97 -4.53
C LEU A 170 -15.58 10.26 -5.39
N PRO A 171 -16.60 11.12 -5.27
CA PRO A 171 -16.84 12.20 -6.25
C PRO A 171 -15.82 13.34 -6.18
N LYS A 172 -15.07 13.46 -5.08
CA LYS A 172 -14.12 14.55 -4.83
C LYS A 172 -12.69 14.07 -4.63
N LEU A 173 -12.45 12.75 -4.69
CA LEU A 173 -11.13 12.20 -4.46
C LEU A 173 -10.21 12.62 -5.61
N PHE A 174 -9.12 13.30 -5.24
CA PHE A 174 -8.17 13.87 -6.18
C PHE A 174 -6.76 13.34 -5.88
N VAL A 175 -6.35 13.31 -4.61
CA VAL A 175 -5.06 12.75 -4.18
C VAL A 175 -5.27 11.36 -3.59
N PHE A 176 -4.49 10.39 -4.06
CA PHE A 176 -4.54 9.01 -3.58
C PHE A 176 -3.13 8.45 -3.52
N TYR A 177 -2.75 7.90 -2.36
CA TYR A 177 -1.49 7.17 -2.19
C TYR A 177 -1.77 5.73 -1.78
N GLY A 178 -1.54 4.79 -2.68
CA GLY A 178 -1.70 3.35 -2.45
C GLY A 178 -0.38 2.57 -2.48
N ASP A 179 0.77 3.23 -2.57
CA ASP A 179 2.07 2.57 -2.70
C ASP A 179 2.37 1.58 -1.56
N ALA A 180 3.31 0.66 -1.81
CA ALA A 180 3.79 -0.29 -0.79
C ALA A 180 2.68 -1.11 -0.09
N ASN A 181 1.70 -1.58 -0.84
CA ASN A 181 0.68 -2.53 -0.39
C ASN A 181 0.69 -3.78 -1.29
N PRO A 182 0.36 -4.98 -0.77
CA PRO A 182 0.33 -6.23 -1.52
C PRO A 182 -0.96 -6.37 -2.36
N TRP A 183 -1.26 -5.38 -3.21
CA TRP A 183 -2.51 -5.32 -3.97
C TRP A 183 -2.70 -6.52 -4.91
N GLN A 184 -3.83 -7.19 -4.73
CA GLN A 184 -4.35 -8.26 -5.59
C GLN A 184 -5.52 -7.74 -6.43
N VAL A 185 -6.41 -6.95 -5.83
CA VAL A 185 -7.62 -6.42 -6.48
C VAL A 185 -7.74 -4.92 -6.21
N PRO A 186 -7.54 -4.04 -7.20
CA PRO A 186 -6.92 -4.34 -8.48
C PRO A 186 -5.42 -4.67 -8.33
N PRO A 187 -4.79 -5.30 -9.32
CA PRO A 187 -3.35 -5.49 -9.33
C PRO A 187 -2.59 -4.16 -9.20
N TRP A 188 -1.40 -4.20 -8.60
CA TRP A 188 -0.55 -3.01 -8.43
C TRP A 188 -0.36 -2.18 -9.69
N SER A 189 -0.32 -2.79 -10.88
CA SER A 189 -0.20 -2.08 -12.16
C SER A 189 -1.32 -1.06 -12.40
N VAL A 190 -2.54 -1.36 -11.96
CA VAL A 190 -3.68 -0.45 -12.01
C VAL A 190 -3.59 0.57 -10.88
N VAL A 191 -3.31 0.13 -9.64
CA VAL A 191 -3.22 1.06 -8.49
C VAL A 191 -2.12 2.10 -8.69
N LYS A 192 -0.96 1.70 -9.20
CA LYS A 192 0.17 2.59 -9.55
C LYS A 192 -0.23 3.68 -10.53
N SER A 193 -1.15 3.39 -11.46
CA SER A 193 -1.57 4.37 -12.47
C SER A 193 -2.33 5.55 -11.85
N VAL A 194 -2.96 5.35 -10.69
CA VAL A 194 -3.72 6.37 -9.96
C VAL A 194 -3.03 6.86 -8.69
N SER A 195 -2.03 6.13 -8.16
CA SER A 195 -1.24 6.58 -7.01
C SER A 195 -0.42 7.82 -7.39
N SER A 196 -0.73 8.96 -6.79
CA SER A 196 -0.18 10.26 -7.18
C SER A 196 -0.43 11.35 -6.14
N ASP A 197 0.53 12.26 -6.04
CA ASP A 197 0.46 13.51 -5.28
C ASP A 197 -0.33 14.62 -6.00
N SER A 198 -0.42 14.48 -7.32
CA SER A 198 -1.10 15.37 -8.25
C SER A 198 -2.28 14.62 -8.83
N GLY A 199 -3.47 15.21 -8.78
CA GLY A 199 -4.69 14.42 -8.94
C GLY A 199 -4.89 13.89 -10.33
N LYS A 200 -4.57 12.60 -10.45
CA LYS A 200 -4.79 11.80 -11.62
C LYS A 200 -6.24 11.36 -11.66
N ASP A 201 -6.77 11.28 -12.87
CA ASP A 201 -8.08 10.72 -13.12
C ASP A 201 -8.14 9.27 -12.59
N LEU A 202 -9.15 8.97 -11.78
CA LEU A 202 -9.43 7.62 -11.28
C LEU A 202 -10.09 6.71 -12.34
N ALA A 203 -10.21 7.16 -13.60
CA ALA A 203 -10.73 6.36 -14.70
C ALA A 203 -10.07 4.98 -14.87
N PRO A 204 -8.75 4.78 -14.66
CA PRO A 204 -8.16 3.44 -14.70
C PRO A 204 -8.79 2.49 -13.68
N LEU A 205 -9.07 2.96 -12.45
CA LEU A 205 -9.76 2.16 -11.44
C LEU A 205 -11.21 1.86 -11.86
N ARG A 206 -11.95 2.87 -12.34
CA ARG A 206 -13.34 2.67 -12.80
C ARG A 206 -13.42 1.65 -13.93
N ARG A 207 -12.57 1.77 -14.95
CA ARG A 207 -12.48 0.83 -16.07
C ARG A 207 -12.15 -0.59 -15.59
N TYR A 208 -11.25 -0.73 -14.61
CA TYR A 208 -10.94 -2.03 -14.04
C TYR A 208 -12.18 -2.65 -13.36
N PHE A 209 -12.84 -1.93 -12.46
CA PHE A 209 -14.00 -2.47 -11.74
C PHE A 209 -15.18 -2.75 -12.68
N GLU A 210 -15.43 -1.87 -13.65
CA GLU A 210 -16.44 -2.11 -14.69
C GLU A 210 -16.14 -3.35 -15.54
N ALA A 211 -14.87 -3.58 -15.89
CA ALA A 211 -14.47 -4.76 -16.65
C ALA A 211 -14.66 -6.05 -15.83
N VAL A 212 -14.30 -6.02 -14.53
CA VAL A 212 -14.53 -7.14 -13.61
C VAL A 212 -16.03 -7.42 -13.43
N GLU A 213 -16.87 -6.39 -13.34
CA GLU A 213 -18.33 -6.56 -13.24
C GLU A 213 -18.93 -7.13 -14.54
N ARG A 214 -18.47 -6.70 -15.72
CA ARG A 214 -18.99 -7.17 -17.01
C ARG A 214 -18.53 -8.58 -17.37
N HIS A 215 -17.30 -8.93 -17.07
CA HIS A 215 -16.66 -10.15 -17.57
C HIS A 215 -16.34 -11.18 -16.48
N GLY A 216 -16.56 -10.83 -15.21
CA GLY A 216 -16.11 -11.62 -14.07
C GLY A 216 -14.63 -11.40 -13.75
N ALA A 217 -14.26 -11.65 -12.50
CA ALA A 217 -12.85 -11.70 -12.10
C ALA A 217 -12.23 -13.00 -12.63
N THR A 218 -11.10 -12.90 -13.32
CA THR A 218 -10.33 -14.06 -13.77
C THR A 218 -8.94 -14.05 -13.16
N THR A 219 -8.45 -15.21 -12.77
CA THR A 219 -7.07 -15.37 -12.28
C THR A 219 -6.16 -15.71 -13.45
N SER A 220 -5.19 -14.85 -13.74
CA SER A 220 -4.13 -15.18 -14.69
C SER A 220 -3.15 -16.16 -14.04
N ARG A 221 -3.09 -17.39 -14.56
CA ARG A 221 -2.08 -18.40 -14.19
C ARG A 221 -0.82 -18.29 -15.05
N ARG A 222 -0.55 -17.10 -15.62
CA ARG A 222 0.61 -16.85 -16.46
C ARG A 222 1.65 -16.04 -15.71
N ALA A 223 2.90 -16.49 -15.75
CA ALA A 223 4.03 -15.75 -15.19
C ALA A 223 5.22 -15.70 -16.15
N LYS A 224 6.10 -14.73 -15.93
CA LYS A 224 7.39 -14.66 -16.63
C LYS A 224 8.46 -15.30 -15.76
N MET A 225 9.25 -16.20 -16.33
CA MET A 225 10.48 -16.71 -15.72
C MET A 225 11.67 -16.17 -16.51
N VAL A 226 12.70 -15.67 -15.83
CA VAL A 226 13.91 -15.12 -16.45
C VAL A 226 15.10 -15.92 -15.94
N LEU A 227 15.83 -16.55 -16.85
CA LEU A 227 17.02 -17.31 -16.52
C LEU A 227 18.23 -16.38 -16.61
N VAL A 228 18.99 -16.33 -15.53
CA VAL A 228 20.20 -15.52 -15.40
C VAL A 228 21.38 -16.41 -15.01
N GLY A 229 22.58 -15.93 -15.31
CA GLY A 229 23.81 -16.70 -15.12
C GLY A 229 24.75 -16.56 -16.30
N THR A 230 26.02 -16.86 -16.06
CA THR A 230 27.11 -16.69 -17.03
C THR A 230 26.93 -17.53 -18.30
N GLY A 231 27.71 -17.22 -19.33
CA GLY A 231 27.80 -18.04 -20.52
C GLY A 231 28.13 -19.49 -20.15
N LYS A 232 27.40 -20.45 -20.74
CA LYS A 232 27.49 -21.89 -20.43
C LYS A 232 27.05 -22.32 -19.02
N ALA A 233 26.32 -21.49 -18.28
CA ALA A 233 25.74 -21.86 -16.99
C ALA A 233 24.67 -22.99 -17.03
N GLY A 234 24.30 -23.49 -18.21
CA GLY A 234 23.31 -24.57 -18.36
C GLY A 234 21.84 -24.09 -18.44
N LYS A 235 21.60 -22.83 -18.80
CA LYS A 235 20.24 -22.25 -18.92
C LYS A 235 19.35 -23.01 -19.91
N SER A 236 19.79 -23.14 -21.16
CA SER A 236 19.06 -23.84 -22.22
C SER A 236 18.88 -25.33 -21.89
N SER A 237 19.91 -25.96 -21.32
CA SER A 237 19.84 -27.35 -20.83
C SER A 237 18.78 -27.54 -19.75
N THR A 238 18.69 -26.60 -18.80
CA THR A 238 17.70 -26.61 -17.73
C THR A 238 16.28 -26.47 -18.29
N LEU A 239 16.07 -25.54 -19.24
CA LEU A 239 14.77 -25.38 -19.91
C LEU A 239 14.35 -26.62 -20.70
N ARG A 240 15.29 -27.28 -21.39
CA ARG A 240 15.04 -28.56 -22.07
C ARG A 240 14.63 -29.64 -21.09
N GLY A 241 15.34 -29.75 -19.96
CA GLY A 241 14.97 -30.66 -18.88
C GLY A 241 13.57 -30.38 -18.35
N MET A 242 13.22 -29.12 -18.11
CA MET A 242 11.89 -28.73 -17.63
C MET A 242 10.78 -29.00 -18.65
N LYS A 243 11.03 -28.78 -19.94
CA LYS A 243 10.00 -28.88 -20.98
C LYS A 243 9.80 -30.30 -21.51
N TYR A 244 10.89 -31.05 -21.66
CA TYR A 244 10.92 -32.33 -22.35
C TYR A 244 11.42 -33.49 -21.48
N GLY A 245 11.91 -33.23 -20.26
CA GLY A 245 12.54 -34.25 -19.42
C GLY A 245 13.95 -34.65 -19.87
N GLU A 246 14.55 -33.93 -20.83
CA GLU A 246 15.83 -34.27 -21.46
C GLU A 246 16.86 -33.14 -21.32
N PRO A 247 17.49 -32.96 -20.14
CA PRO A 247 18.55 -31.97 -20.00
C PRO A 247 19.80 -32.37 -20.81
N ARG A 248 20.50 -31.38 -21.35
CA ARG A 248 21.75 -31.56 -22.13
C ARG A 248 22.89 -30.71 -21.55
N PRO A 249 23.47 -31.10 -20.41
CA PRO A 249 24.42 -30.26 -19.68
C PRO A 249 25.74 -29.99 -20.41
N PHE A 250 26.09 -30.82 -21.40
CA PHE A 250 27.36 -30.76 -22.14
C PHE A 250 27.20 -30.55 -23.65
N GLY A 251 25.99 -30.25 -24.14
CA GLY A 251 25.78 -29.98 -25.57
C GLY A 251 26.30 -28.60 -25.97
N ASP A 252 27.21 -28.53 -26.94
CA ASP A 252 27.78 -27.26 -27.45
C ASP A 252 26.94 -26.64 -28.59
N ASP A 253 25.91 -27.34 -29.08
CA ASP A 253 25.25 -27.07 -30.37
C ASP A 253 24.22 -25.92 -30.34
N GLU A 254 23.80 -25.47 -29.14
CA GLU A 254 22.74 -24.47 -28.98
C GLU A 254 23.18 -23.34 -28.05
N ARG A 255 24.13 -22.53 -28.52
CA ARG A 255 24.38 -21.24 -27.87
C ARG A 255 23.26 -20.29 -28.23
N THR A 256 22.47 -19.87 -27.25
CA THR A 256 21.53 -18.75 -27.44
C THR A 256 22.31 -17.55 -27.93
N VAL A 257 21.97 -17.09 -29.14
CA VAL A 257 22.66 -16.00 -29.84
C VAL A 257 22.26 -14.64 -29.27
N GLN A 258 21.10 -14.54 -28.59
CA GLN A 258 20.68 -13.30 -27.94
C GLN A 258 19.62 -13.53 -26.86
N LEU A 259 18.46 -14.08 -27.24
CA LEU A 259 17.34 -14.37 -26.36
C LEU A 259 16.46 -15.45 -27.00
N ASP A 260 16.18 -16.52 -26.25
CA ASP A 260 15.17 -17.51 -26.60
C ASP A 260 14.01 -17.46 -25.61
N ILE A 261 12.77 -17.53 -26.10
CA ILE A 261 11.56 -17.55 -25.27
C ILE A 261 10.88 -18.91 -25.39
N TRP A 262 10.77 -19.58 -24.24
CA TRP A 262 10.17 -20.89 -24.10
C TRP A 262 8.82 -20.75 -23.40
N THR A 263 7.86 -21.60 -23.77
CA THR A 263 6.61 -21.76 -23.03
C THR A 263 6.65 -23.07 -22.27
N LEU A 264 6.49 -22.98 -20.94
CA LEU A 264 6.43 -24.12 -20.03
C LEU A 264 5.04 -24.16 -19.39
N ALA A 265 4.38 -25.31 -19.41
CA ALA A 265 3.16 -25.52 -18.65
C ALA A 265 3.49 -26.42 -17.46
N LEU A 266 3.33 -25.88 -16.25
CA LEU A 266 3.60 -26.59 -15.00
C LEU A 266 2.31 -27.23 -14.49
N GLY A 267 2.41 -28.53 -14.18
CA GLY A 267 1.30 -29.36 -13.69
C GLY A 267 0.82 -30.37 -14.74
N GLU A 268 -0.02 -31.29 -14.29
CA GLU A 268 -0.61 -32.31 -15.15
C GLU A 268 -1.61 -31.68 -16.14
N PRO A 269 -1.69 -32.19 -17.37
CA PRO A 269 -2.71 -31.75 -18.32
C PRO A 269 -4.12 -32.00 -17.75
N PRO A 270 -5.09 -31.12 -18.03
CA PRO A 270 -6.45 -31.30 -17.55
C PRO A 270 -7.04 -32.62 -18.06
N ALA A 271 -7.84 -33.28 -17.22
CA ALA A 271 -8.57 -34.48 -17.59
C ALA A 271 -9.51 -34.19 -18.79
N PRO A 272 -9.78 -35.18 -19.66
CA PRO A 272 -10.73 -35.01 -20.76
C PRO A 272 -12.09 -34.53 -20.23
N GLY A 273 -12.56 -33.37 -20.70
CA GLY A 273 -13.83 -32.77 -20.28
C GLY A 273 -13.76 -31.84 -19.06
N ALA A 274 -12.56 -31.53 -18.54
CA ALA A 274 -12.41 -30.49 -17.52
C ALA A 274 -12.80 -29.10 -18.07
N GLU A 275 -13.56 -28.34 -17.27
CA GLU A 275 -14.02 -27.00 -17.67
C GLU A 275 -12.90 -25.96 -17.71
N GLU A 276 -11.84 -26.12 -16.92
CA GLU A 276 -10.70 -25.20 -16.86
C GLU A 276 -9.34 -25.89 -16.86
N ASP A 277 -8.37 -25.28 -17.55
CA ASP A 277 -6.94 -25.64 -17.44
C ASP A 277 -6.32 -24.92 -16.23
N MET A 278 -5.98 -25.69 -15.20
CA MET A 278 -5.42 -25.18 -13.94
C MET A 278 -3.90 -25.00 -13.97
N ARG A 279 -3.23 -25.36 -15.08
CA ARG A 279 -1.76 -25.30 -15.16
C ARG A 279 -1.26 -23.86 -15.10
N ILE A 280 -0.08 -23.71 -14.51
CA ILE A 280 0.67 -22.44 -14.54
C ILE A 280 1.48 -22.40 -15.83
N VAL A 281 1.28 -21.36 -16.64
CA VAL A 281 2.02 -21.19 -17.89
C VAL A 281 3.12 -20.16 -17.69
N LEU A 282 4.38 -20.61 -17.77
CA LEU A 282 5.55 -19.75 -17.71
C LEU A 282 6.02 -19.40 -19.12
N SER A 283 6.18 -18.10 -19.37
CA SER A 283 7.04 -17.61 -20.44
C SER A 283 8.45 -17.52 -19.88
N ALA A 284 9.31 -18.47 -20.26
CA ALA A 284 10.68 -18.58 -19.78
C ALA A 284 11.66 -17.95 -20.77
N TRP A 285 12.43 -16.98 -20.30
CA TRP A 285 13.32 -16.15 -21.10
C TRP A 285 14.76 -16.58 -20.82
N ASP A 286 15.40 -17.19 -21.81
CA ASP A 286 16.79 -17.61 -21.78
C ASP A 286 17.65 -16.53 -22.44
N PHE A 287 18.39 -15.78 -21.64
CA PHE A 287 19.29 -14.76 -22.17
C PHE A 287 20.66 -15.35 -22.48
N ALA A 288 21.26 -14.92 -23.58
CA ALA A 288 22.67 -15.22 -23.83
C ALA A 288 23.52 -14.68 -22.67
N GLY A 289 24.23 -15.55 -21.95
CA GLY A 289 25.06 -15.16 -20.80
C GLY A 289 26.39 -14.50 -21.18
N GLN A 290 26.52 -14.01 -22.41
CA GLN A 290 27.75 -13.40 -22.92
C GLN A 290 27.76 -11.90 -22.58
N PRO A 291 28.93 -11.32 -22.21
CA PRO A 291 29.02 -9.93 -21.76
C PRO A 291 28.47 -8.90 -22.76
N GLU A 292 28.57 -9.19 -24.06
CA GLU A 292 28.17 -8.32 -25.17
C GLU A 292 26.66 -8.05 -25.18
N TYR A 293 25.87 -8.95 -24.58
CA TYR A 293 24.41 -8.83 -24.49
C TYR A 293 23.94 -8.29 -23.13
N ALA A 294 24.85 -8.06 -22.18
CA ALA A 294 24.50 -7.65 -20.81
C ALA A 294 23.69 -6.34 -20.77
N ALA A 295 24.04 -5.36 -21.60
CA ALA A 295 23.32 -4.10 -21.70
C ALA A 295 21.86 -4.28 -22.19
N GLY A 296 21.61 -5.25 -23.08
CA GLY A 296 20.28 -5.56 -23.57
C GLY A 296 19.39 -6.27 -22.56
N GLN A 297 19.98 -7.05 -21.64
CA GLN A 297 19.25 -7.81 -20.62
C GLN A 297 18.50 -6.93 -19.63
N GLN A 298 19.02 -5.72 -19.34
CA GLN A 298 18.45 -4.82 -18.34
C GLN A 298 16.98 -4.50 -18.59
N GLN A 299 16.58 -4.36 -19.86
CA GLN A 299 15.21 -4.03 -20.26
C GLN A 299 14.19 -5.14 -19.90
N TYR A 300 14.69 -6.35 -19.65
CA TYR A 300 13.87 -7.53 -19.37
C TYR A 300 13.83 -7.90 -17.88
N LEU A 301 14.64 -7.23 -17.05
CA LEU A 301 14.58 -7.31 -15.59
C LEU A 301 13.35 -6.53 -15.06
N ILE A 302 12.18 -7.15 -15.15
CA ILE A 302 10.90 -6.56 -14.74
C ILE A 302 10.46 -6.98 -13.33
N LYS A 303 9.66 -6.13 -12.66
CA LYS A 303 8.99 -6.54 -11.41
C LYS A 303 7.93 -7.61 -11.72
N GLY A 304 7.79 -8.60 -10.84
CA GLY A 304 6.79 -9.67 -10.97
C GLY A 304 7.19 -10.84 -11.87
N ALA A 305 8.46 -10.95 -12.25
CA ALA A 305 9.03 -12.15 -12.86
C ALA A 305 9.69 -13.05 -11.80
N LEU A 306 9.69 -14.36 -12.07
CA LEU A 306 10.48 -15.35 -11.34
C LEU A 306 11.89 -15.37 -11.94
N TYR A 307 12.93 -15.21 -11.11
CA TYR A 307 14.31 -15.28 -11.57
C TYR A 307 14.93 -16.61 -11.16
N LEU A 308 15.54 -17.31 -12.12
CA LEU A 308 16.30 -18.52 -11.87
C LEU A 308 17.77 -18.25 -12.20
N LEU A 309 18.60 -18.14 -11.16
CA LEU A 309 20.04 -18.00 -11.29
C LEU A 309 20.70 -19.36 -11.36
N LEU A 310 21.41 -19.61 -12.46
CA LEU A 310 22.15 -20.85 -12.68
C LEU A 310 23.64 -20.59 -12.53
N VAL A 311 24.27 -21.35 -11.63
CA VAL A 311 25.71 -21.29 -11.35
C VAL A 311 26.32 -22.64 -11.73
N PRO A 312 27.27 -22.69 -12.69
CA PRO A 312 27.89 -23.94 -13.08
C PRO A 312 28.77 -24.50 -11.96
N ALA A 313 28.44 -25.70 -11.47
CA ALA A 313 29.15 -26.35 -10.36
C ALA A 313 30.67 -26.55 -10.60
N HIS A 314 31.10 -26.66 -11.86
CA HIS A 314 32.51 -26.80 -12.23
C HIS A 314 33.30 -25.48 -12.18
N ARG A 315 32.64 -24.34 -11.95
CA ARG A 315 33.24 -23.00 -11.73
C ARG A 315 32.92 -22.46 -10.33
N ALA A 316 32.46 -23.34 -9.44
CA ALA A 316 32.03 -23.00 -8.11
C ALA A 316 33.12 -23.37 -7.10
N THR A 317 34.28 -22.71 -7.18
CA THR A 317 35.20 -22.67 -6.03
C THR A 317 34.64 -21.67 -5.01
N ASP A 318 34.91 -21.85 -3.71
CA ASP A 318 34.31 -21.00 -2.65
C ASP A 318 34.56 -19.48 -2.90
N GLU A 319 35.72 -19.13 -3.46
CA GLU A 319 36.09 -17.75 -3.81
C GLU A 319 35.35 -17.21 -5.06
N GLU A 320 35.12 -18.05 -6.08
CA GLU A 320 34.42 -17.67 -7.32
C GLU A 320 32.89 -17.68 -7.19
N VAL A 321 32.34 -18.50 -6.29
CA VAL A 321 30.89 -18.54 -6.01
C VAL A 321 30.45 -17.21 -5.42
N ASP A 322 31.13 -16.73 -4.38
CA ASP A 322 30.78 -15.47 -3.75
C ASP A 322 30.87 -14.32 -4.77
N GLU A 323 31.93 -14.28 -5.58
CA GLU A 323 32.10 -13.24 -6.59
C GLU A 323 31.01 -13.28 -7.69
N VAL A 324 30.66 -14.46 -8.22
CA VAL A 324 29.68 -14.56 -9.31
C VAL A 324 28.25 -14.48 -8.79
N LEU A 325 27.93 -15.14 -7.68
CA LEU A 325 26.59 -15.16 -7.07
C LEU A 325 26.19 -13.77 -6.59
N PHE A 326 27.03 -13.11 -5.77
CA PHE A 326 26.69 -11.80 -5.23
C PHE A 326 26.59 -10.73 -6.32
N ARG A 327 27.44 -10.77 -7.36
CA ARG A 327 27.29 -9.86 -8.51
C ARG A 327 25.95 -10.01 -9.24
N TRP A 328 25.49 -11.25 -9.47
CA TRP A 328 24.17 -11.48 -10.07
C TRP A 328 23.03 -11.05 -9.14
N LEU A 329 23.17 -11.27 -7.83
CA LEU A 329 22.20 -10.81 -6.84
C LEU A 329 22.13 -9.28 -6.79
N ASP A 330 23.27 -8.60 -6.77
CA ASP A 330 23.38 -7.14 -6.80
C ASP A 330 22.77 -6.57 -8.08
N ALA A 331 23.04 -7.18 -9.24
CA ALA A 331 22.46 -6.76 -10.50
C ALA A 331 20.94 -6.97 -10.54
N LEU A 332 20.42 -8.06 -9.98
CA LEU A 332 18.97 -8.29 -9.84
C LEU A 332 18.33 -7.26 -8.90
N GLN A 333 18.98 -6.94 -7.77
CA GLN A 333 18.51 -5.94 -6.81
C GLN A 333 18.53 -4.53 -7.41
N ALA A 334 19.63 -4.15 -8.06
CA ALA A 334 19.82 -2.85 -8.70
C ALA A 334 19.08 -2.72 -10.04
N LYS A 335 18.61 -3.84 -10.63
CA LYS A 335 18.13 -3.93 -12.02
C LYS A 335 19.14 -3.33 -12.99
N ALA A 336 20.40 -3.66 -12.78
CA ALA A 336 21.52 -3.18 -13.57
C ALA A 336 22.02 -4.32 -14.48
N PRO A 337 22.66 -4.01 -15.62
CA PRO A 337 23.39 -5.01 -16.38
C PRO A 337 24.53 -5.57 -15.52
N VAL A 338 24.79 -6.88 -15.62
CA VAL A 338 25.98 -7.47 -15.01
C VAL A 338 27.18 -7.19 -15.90
N ASP A 339 28.14 -6.42 -15.39
CA ASP A 339 29.45 -6.32 -16.04
C ASP A 339 30.24 -7.61 -15.78
N LEU A 340 30.22 -8.51 -16.75
CA LEU A 340 30.92 -9.80 -16.72
C LEU A 340 32.37 -9.68 -17.22
N ALA A 341 32.87 -8.47 -17.51
CA ALA A 341 34.17 -8.25 -18.15
C ALA A 341 35.35 -8.05 -17.16
N ARG A 342 35.15 -8.29 -15.86
CA ARG A 342 36.22 -8.20 -14.84
C ARG A 342 36.30 -9.42 -13.95
#